data_AF-A0A1A3U025-F1
#
_entry.id   AF-A0A1A3U025-F1
#
_cell.length_a   1.000
_cell.length_b   1.000
_cell.length_c   1.000
_cell.angle_alpha   90.00
_cell.angle_beta   90.00
_cell.angle_gamma   90.00
#
_symmetry.space_group_name_H-M   'P 1'
#
loop_
_entity.id
_entity.type
_entity.pdbx_description
1 polymer ?
#
loop_
_entity_poly.entity_id
_entity_poly.type
_entity_poly.pdbx_seq_one_letter_code
_entity_poly.pdbx_strand_id
1 'polypeptide(L)'
;MELAASAEGEDIAVTPADLIGSDGLIALTEEVTISASALSAVCRGASWASSMPTLDKPEGAQGVLSRSGLPEDRLAKRLNITREQLAQACWSLWKKSFTEERDERAGPEANAQHRGQVARIMQAEIERYIADGLNQEIPDGGR
;
A
#
# COMPACT_ATOMS: atom_id res chain seq x y z
N MET A 1 40.68 24.30 43.42
CA MET A 1 40.28 24.67 42.05
C MET A 1 39.61 23.44 41.48
N GLU A 2 38.30 23.43 41.65
CA GLU A 2 37.38 22.33 41.37
C GLU A 2 36.86 22.50 39.94
N LEU A 3 36.73 21.40 39.19
CA LEU A 3 35.82 21.26 38.05
C LEU A 3 35.78 19.78 37.65
N ALA A 4 34.81 19.06 38.22
CA ALA A 4 34.37 17.76 37.74
C ALA A 4 33.53 17.97 36.47
N ALA A 5 33.95 17.35 35.37
CA ALA A 5 33.11 17.20 34.19
C ALA A 5 32.29 15.92 34.35
N SER A 6 31.14 16.02 35.03
CA SER A 6 30.09 15.01 34.90
C SER A 6 29.47 15.17 33.52
N ALA A 7 29.71 14.21 32.64
CA ALA A 7 28.85 14.00 31.49
C ALA A 7 27.51 13.49 32.03
N GLU A 8 26.59 14.40 32.30
CA GLU A 8 25.20 14.04 32.54
C GLU A 8 24.69 13.42 31.24
N GLY A 9 24.43 12.10 31.28
CA GLY A 9 23.64 11.45 30.27
C GLY A 9 22.25 12.08 30.35
N GLU A 10 21.94 12.95 29.40
CA GLU A 10 20.61 13.52 29.28
C GLU A 10 19.65 12.35 29.04
N ASP A 11 18.85 12.04 30.05
CA ASP A 11 17.77 11.05 29.97
C ASP A 11 16.78 11.58 28.93
N ILE A 12 17.03 11.26 27.65
CA ILE A 12 16.11 11.61 26.58
C ILE A 12 14.87 10.78 26.84
N ALA A 13 13.83 11.43 27.35
CA ALA A 13 12.52 10.83 27.52
C ALA A 13 11.98 10.43 26.14
N VAL A 14 12.28 9.19 25.72
CA VAL A 14 11.78 8.62 24.47
C VAL A 14 10.30 8.30 24.68
N THR A 15 9.44 8.96 23.90
CA THR A 15 8.02 8.63 23.88
C THR A 15 7.75 7.54 22.84
N PRO A 16 6.64 6.77 22.97
CA PRO A 16 6.25 5.81 21.94
C PRO A 16 6.10 6.46 20.55
N ALA A 17 5.77 7.76 20.49
CA ALA A 17 5.66 8.51 19.25
C ALA A 17 7.00 8.69 18.52
N ASP A 18 8.11 8.65 19.25
CA ASP A 18 9.48 8.83 18.72
C ASP A 18 10.05 7.51 18.18
N LEU A 19 9.40 6.37 18.48
CA LEU A 19 9.76 5.06 17.94
C LEU A 19 9.13 4.79 16.56
N ILE A 20 8.24 5.67 16.10
CA ILE A 20 7.58 5.55 14.79
C ILE A 20 8.51 6.11 13.72
N GLY A 21 9.47 5.28 13.28
CA GLY A 21 10.54 5.68 12.35
C GLY A 21 10.19 5.67 10.86
N SER A 22 8.91 5.75 10.48
CA SER A 22 8.50 5.73 9.07
C SER A 22 7.32 6.65 8.80
N ASP A 23 7.30 7.32 7.64
CA ASP A 23 6.15 8.11 7.17
C ASP A 23 5.07 7.28 6.46
N GLY A 24 5.11 5.95 6.64
CA GLY A 24 4.23 5.00 5.99
C GLY A 24 2.85 4.88 6.62
N LEU A 25 2.01 4.10 5.97
CA LEU A 25 0.74 3.63 6.51
C LEU A 25 0.97 2.43 7.45
N ILE A 26 0.30 2.44 8.60
CA ILE A 26 0.34 1.41 9.63
C ILE A 26 -1.04 0.75 9.69
N ALA A 27 -1.10 -0.54 9.43
CA ALA A 27 -2.31 -1.33 9.66
C ALA A 27 -2.47 -1.57 11.17
N LEU A 28 -3.55 -1.02 11.76
CA LEU A 28 -3.94 -1.31 13.14
C LEU A 28 -4.80 -2.56 13.22
N THR A 29 -5.68 -2.73 12.22
CA THR A 29 -6.53 -3.91 12.04
C THR A 29 -6.63 -4.26 10.55
N GLU A 30 -7.32 -5.34 10.20
CA GLU A 30 -7.59 -5.72 8.80
C GLU A 30 -8.39 -4.66 8.04
N GLU A 31 -9.18 -3.85 8.74
CA GLU A 31 -10.06 -2.82 8.17
C GLU A 31 -9.56 -1.39 8.41
N VAL A 32 -8.59 -1.21 9.32
CA VAL A 32 -8.13 0.10 9.76
C VAL A 32 -6.66 0.26 9.47
N THR A 33 -6.37 1.14 8.52
CA THR A 33 -5.03 1.61 8.20
C THR A 33 -4.96 3.09 8.50
N ILE A 34 -3.89 3.52 9.18
CA ILE A 34 -3.68 4.92 9.55
C ILE A 34 -2.30 5.39 9.12
N SER A 35 -2.08 6.69 8.92
CA SER A 35 -0.72 7.18 8.72
C SER A 35 0.09 7.13 10.02
N ALA A 36 1.39 6.91 9.90
CA ALA A 36 2.32 7.00 11.01
C ALA A 36 2.30 8.37 11.70
N SER A 37 2.08 9.45 10.94
CA SER A 37 1.91 10.81 11.47
C SER A 37 0.65 10.94 12.34
N ALA A 38 -0.47 10.33 11.93
CA ALA A 38 -1.69 10.31 12.72
C ALA A 38 -1.50 9.47 14.00
N LEU A 39 -0.83 8.32 13.91
CA LEU A 39 -0.50 7.51 15.09
C LEU A 39 0.39 8.28 16.06
N SER A 40 1.43 8.95 15.56
CA SER A 40 2.34 9.77 16.37
C SER A 40 1.59 10.91 17.06
N ALA A 41 0.68 11.59 16.37
CA ALA A 41 -0.15 12.64 16.95
C ALA A 41 -1.00 12.10 18.11
N VAL A 42 -1.64 10.94 17.94
CA VAL A 42 -2.43 10.29 19.01
C VAL A 42 -1.53 9.88 20.18
N CYS A 43 -0.36 9.29 19.93
CA CYS A 43 0.61 8.95 20.97
C CYS A 43 1.14 10.17 21.74
N ARG A 44 1.11 11.36 21.14
CA ARG A 44 1.44 12.65 21.77
C ARG A 44 0.26 13.29 22.50
N GLY A 45 -0.88 12.61 22.58
CA GLY A 45 -2.06 13.06 23.32
C GLY A 45 -3.11 13.80 22.48
N ALA A 46 -2.99 13.80 21.14
CA ALA A 46 -4.06 14.31 20.29
C ALA A 46 -5.32 13.44 20.45
N SER A 47 -6.49 14.10 20.40
CA SER A 47 -7.77 13.40 20.45
C SER A 47 -7.92 12.46 19.27
N TRP A 48 -8.28 11.19 19.54
CA TRP A 48 -8.56 10.20 18.49
C TRP A 48 -9.62 10.69 17.50
N ALA A 49 -10.58 11.52 17.93
CA ALA A 49 -11.64 12.05 17.06
C ALA A 49 -11.16 13.19 16.15
N SER A 50 -10.13 13.93 16.57
CA SER A 50 -9.50 15.00 15.79
C SER A 50 -8.35 14.47 14.92
N SER A 51 -7.78 13.33 15.33
CA SER A 51 -6.78 12.56 14.60
C SER A 51 -7.38 11.33 13.93
N MET A 52 -8.72 11.24 13.84
CA MET A 52 -9.38 10.24 13.03
C MET A 52 -8.78 10.42 11.65
N PRO A 53 -7.93 9.49 11.18
CA PRO A 53 -7.66 9.48 9.77
C PRO A 53 -9.04 9.34 9.16
N THR A 54 -9.37 10.17 8.19
CA THR A 54 -10.42 9.79 7.25
C THR A 54 -10.17 8.31 6.97
N LEU A 55 -11.20 7.46 7.03
CA LEU A 55 -11.14 6.11 6.48
C LEU A 55 -10.95 6.25 4.96
N ASP A 56 -9.86 6.89 4.57
CA ASP A 56 -9.32 6.92 3.24
C ASP A 56 -8.87 5.48 3.08
N LYS A 57 -9.80 4.68 2.57
CA LYS A 57 -9.43 3.54 1.75
C LYS A 57 -8.30 4.06 0.90
N PRO A 58 -7.08 3.49 0.99
CA PRO A 58 -5.98 4.02 0.22
C PRO A 58 -6.47 4.11 -1.22
N GLU A 59 -6.49 5.31 -1.79
CA GLU A 59 -6.83 5.48 -3.20
C GLU A 59 -5.57 5.17 -4.02
N GLY A 60 -5.70 5.07 -5.33
CA GLY A 60 -4.53 4.79 -6.15
C GLY A 60 -4.08 3.33 -6.11
N ALA A 61 -2.83 3.12 -6.52
CA ALA A 61 -2.19 1.81 -6.51
C ALA A 61 -2.05 1.23 -5.10
N GLN A 62 -1.85 2.07 -4.08
CA GLN A 62 -1.79 1.62 -2.69
C GLN A 62 -3.10 0.98 -2.24
N GLY A 63 -4.23 1.51 -2.73
CA GLY A 63 -5.56 0.94 -2.55
C GLY A 63 -5.74 -0.43 -3.16
N VAL A 64 -5.31 -0.54 -4.40
CA VAL A 64 -5.34 -1.81 -5.11
C VAL A 64 -4.43 -2.82 -4.41
N LEU A 65 -3.26 -2.40 -3.95
CA LEU A 65 -2.29 -3.23 -3.26
C LEU A 65 -2.85 -3.83 -1.95
N SER A 66 -3.54 -3.01 -1.14
CA SER A 66 -4.13 -3.47 0.12
C SER A 66 -5.27 -4.48 -0.08
N ARG A 67 -6.04 -4.35 -1.16
CA ARG A 67 -7.12 -5.30 -1.53
C ARG A 67 -6.64 -6.51 -2.34
N SER A 68 -5.40 -6.46 -2.84
CA SER A 68 -4.81 -7.56 -3.59
C SER A 68 -4.46 -8.72 -2.65
N GLY A 69 -4.52 -9.96 -3.13
CA GLY A 69 -4.20 -11.14 -2.33
C GLY A 69 -3.23 -12.10 -3.02
N LEU A 70 -3.26 -13.36 -2.58
CA LEU A 70 -2.46 -14.44 -3.14
C LEU A 70 -2.58 -14.61 -4.68
N PRO A 71 -3.75 -14.37 -5.33
CA PRO A 71 -3.83 -14.44 -6.79
C PRO A 71 -2.95 -13.40 -7.48
N GLU A 72 -2.97 -12.16 -7.00
CA GLU A 72 -2.15 -11.06 -7.50
C GLU A 72 -0.65 -11.32 -7.25
N ASP A 73 -0.28 -11.88 -6.09
CA ASP A 73 1.12 -12.26 -5.82
C ASP A 73 1.64 -13.28 -6.82
N ARG A 74 0.83 -14.28 -7.17
CA ARG A 74 1.20 -15.28 -8.18
C ARG A 74 1.27 -14.68 -9.58
N LEU A 75 0.39 -13.74 -9.89
CA LEU A 75 0.41 -13.03 -11.17
C LEU A 75 1.67 -12.15 -11.29
N ALA A 76 2.00 -11.36 -10.27
CA ALA A 76 3.20 -10.53 -10.24
C ALA A 76 4.47 -11.36 -10.46
N LYS A 77 4.59 -12.49 -9.73
CA LYS A 77 5.71 -13.43 -9.92
C LYS A 77 5.80 -13.99 -11.33
N ARG A 78 4.66 -14.34 -11.94
CA ARG A 78 4.61 -14.89 -13.29
C ARG A 78 4.95 -13.86 -14.37
N LEU A 79 4.59 -12.60 -14.14
CA LEU A 79 4.94 -11.47 -15.01
C LEU A 79 6.34 -10.91 -14.73
N ASN A 80 7.04 -11.45 -13.72
CA ASN A 80 8.34 -10.99 -13.27
C ASN A 80 8.37 -9.48 -12.92
N ILE A 81 7.34 -9.02 -12.22
CA ILE A 81 7.19 -7.64 -11.72
C ILE A 81 6.93 -7.64 -10.20
N THR A 82 7.11 -6.48 -9.56
CA THR A 82 6.76 -6.33 -8.15
C THR A 82 5.24 -6.23 -7.96
N ARG A 83 4.78 -6.45 -6.72
CA ARG A 83 3.36 -6.35 -6.38
C ARG A 83 2.86 -4.91 -6.52
N GLU A 84 3.72 -3.93 -6.26
CA GLU A 84 3.46 -2.50 -6.42
C GLU A 84 3.30 -2.15 -7.90
N GLN A 85 4.17 -2.67 -8.77
CA GLN A 85 4.06 -2.48 -10.22
C GLN A 85 2.76 -3.09 -10.77
N LEU A 86 2.38 -4.28 -10.28
CA LEU A 86 1.10 -4.88 -10.64
C LEU A 86 -0.07 -4.03 -10.15
N ALA A 87 -0.05 -3.57 -8.91
CA ALA A 87 -1.10 -2.72 -8.35
C ALA A 87 -1.22 -1.39 -9.12
N GLN A 88 -0.10 -0.80 -9.54
CA GLN A 88 -0.08 0.38 -10.40
C GLN A 88 -0.71 0.11 -11.76
N ALA A 89 -0.34 -0.99 -12.43
CA ALA A 89 -0.95 -1.36 -13.72
C ALA A 89 -2.46 -1.56 -13.59
N CYS A 90 -2.89 -2.30 -12.57
CA CYS A 90 -4.31 -2.53 -12.27
C CYS A 90 -5.06 -1.23 -11.96
N TRP A 91 -4.46 -0.32 -11.18
CA TRP A 91 -5.05 0.99 -10.91
C TRP A 91 -5.14 1.86 -12.18
N SER A 92 -4.11 1.87 -13.01
CA SER A 92 -4.08 2.64 -14.25
C SER A 92 -5.14 2.17 -15.23
N LEU A 93 -5.31 0.86 -15.38
CA LEU A 93 -6.22 0.26 -16.36
C LEU A 93 -7.68 0.26 -15.88
N TRP A 94 -7.94 -0.11 -14.62
CA TRP A 94 -9.29 -0.47 -14.17
C TRP A 94 -9.72 0.17 -12.85
N LYS A 95 -8.80 0.82 -12.12
CA LYS A 95 -9.05 1.36 -10.76
C LYS A 95 -9.43 0.29 -9.72
N LYS A 96 -9.18 -1.00 -10.02
CA LYS A 96 -9.56 -2.19 -9.24
C LYS A 96 -8.42 -3.20 -9.21
N SER A 97 -8.47 -4.17 -8.31
CA SER A 97 -7.54 -5.31 -8.33
C SER A 97 -7.84 -6.25 -9.50
N PHE A 98 -6.88 -7.12 -9.82
CA PHE A 98 -7.03 -8.08 -10.91
C PHE A 98 -8.21 -9.04 -10.66
N THR A 99 -8.37 -9.51 -9.41
CA THR A 99 -9.46 -10.40 -9.05
C THR A 99 -10.82 -9.71 -9.12
N GLU A 100 -10.93 -8.48 -8.60
CA GLU A 100 -12.15 -7.68 -8.65
C GLU A 100 -12.62 -7.50 -10.11
N GLU A 101 -11.72 -7.02 -10.98
CA GLU A 101 -12.03 -6.77 -12.38
C GLU A 101 -12.33 -8.07 -13.14
N ARG A 102 -11.63 -9.17 -12.85
CA ARG A 102 -11.90 -10.48 -13.47
C ARG A 102 -13.31 -10.94 -13.17
N ASP A 103 -13.71 -10.86 -11.90
CA ASP A 103 -15.00 -11.36 -11.46
C ASP A 103 -16.15 -10.49 -11.99
N GLU A 104 -15.93 -9.18 -12.12
CA GLU A 104 -16.87 -8.27 -12.77
C GLU A 104 -17.03 -8.55 -14.28
N ARG A 105 -15.92 -8.67 -15.01
CA ARG A 105 -15.96 -8.97 -16.46
C ARG A 105 -16.53 -10.35 -16.76
N ALA A 106 -16.21 -11.34 -15.93
CA ALA A 106 -16.74 -12.68 -16.10
C ALA A 106 -18.24 -12.71 -15.78
N GLY A 107 -18.66 -11.97 -14.75
CA GLY A 107 -20.02 -11.96 -14.23
C GLY A 107 -20.25 -13.03 -13.14
N PRO A 108 -21.31 -12.88 -12.33
CA PRO A 108 -21.57 -13.74 -11.18
C PRO A 108 -21.76 -15.22 -11.55
N GLU A 109 -22.38 -15.48 -12.70
CA GLU A 109 -22.71 -16.82 -13.20
C GLU A 109 -21.60 -17.45 -14.07
N ALA A 110 -20.42 -16.82 -14.14
CA ALA A 110 -19.33 -17.35 -14.96
C ALA A 110 -18.77 -18.65 -14.41
N ASN A 111 -18.74 -19.66 -15.27
CA ASN A 111 -18.03 -20.90 -15.01
C ASN A 111 -16.50 -20.69 -14.99
N ALA A 112 -15.77 -21.68 -14.46
CA ALA A 112 -14.32 -21.62 -14.30
C ALA A 112 -13.56 -21.40 -15.63
N GLN A 113 -14.08 -21.94 -16.74
CA GLN A 113 -13.46 -21.80 -18.05
C GLN A 113 -13.55 -20.36 -18.56
N HIS A 114 -14.71 -19.73 -18.43
CA HIS A 114 -14.93 -18.34 -18.82
C HIS A 114 -14.05 -17.39 -17.98
N ARG A 115 -14.02 -17.58 -16.65
CA ARG A 115 -13.11 -16.83 -15.76
C ARG A 115 -11.64 -16.97 -16.16
N GLY A 116 -11.23 -18.17 -16.60
CA GLY A 116 -9.90 -18.42 -17.12
C GLY A 116 -9.59 -17.70 -18.44
N GLN A 117 -10.57 -17.61 -19.35
CA GLN A 117 -10.43 -16.83 -20.60
C GLN A 117 -10.28 -15.33 -20.31
N VAL A 118 -11.15 -14.79 -19.46
CA VAL A 118 -11.10 -13.38 -19.01
C VAL A 118 -9.74 -13.06 -18.38
N ALA A 119 -9.26 -13.92 -17.47
CA ALA A 119 -7.97 -13.71 -16.83
C ALA A 119 -6.78 -13.67 -17.82
N ARG A 120 -6.80 -14.48 -18.89
CA ARG A 120 -5.75 -14.46 -19.92
C ARG A 120 -5.78 -13.19 -20.75
N ILE A 121 -6.98 -12.70 -21.09
CA ILE A 121 -7.15 -11.43 -21.80
C ILE A 121 -6.61 -10.28 -20.95
N MET A 122 -7.01 -10.22 -19.67
CA MET A 122 -6.54 -9.18 -18.75
C MET A 122 -5.04 -9.23 -18.51
N GLN A 123 -4.44 -10.43 -18.45
CA GLN A 123 -3.00 -10.55 -18.36
C GLN A 123 -2.30 -9.94 -19.59
N ALA A 124 -2.80 -10.17 -20.80
CA ALA A 124 -2.26 -9.57 -22.01
C ALA A 124 -2.40 -8.04 -22.02
N GLU A 125 -3.48 -7.50 -21.43
CA GLU A 125 -3.63 -6.04 -21.22
C GLU A 125 -2.53 -5.47 -20.32
N ILE A 126 -2.22 -6.16 -19.21
CA ILE A 126 -1.14 -5.75 -18.29
C ILE A 126 0.23 -5.86 -18.97
N GLU A 127 0.51 -6.97 -19.65
CA GLU A 127 1.77 -7.17 -20.38
C GLU A 127 1.98 -6.07 -21.42
N ARG A 128 0.93 -5.72 -22.16
CA ARG A 128 0.96 -4.59 -23.11
C ARG A 128 1.20 -3.26 -22.41
N TYR A 129 0.51 -3.00 -21.31
CA TYR A 129 0.69 -1.77 -20.53
C TYR A 129 2.13 -1.62 -20.01
N ILE A 130 2.76 -2.73 -19.61
CA ILE A 130 4.16 -2.75 -19.17
C ILE A 130 5.11 -2.56 -20.36
N ALA A 131 4.83 -3.23 -21.49
CA ALA A 131 5.66 -3.18 -22.69
C ALA A 131 5.66 -1.79 -23.36
N ASP A 132 4.55 -1.06 -23.28
CA ASP A 132 4.42 0.33 -23.76
C ASP A 132 5.23 1.32 -22.87
N GLY A 133 5.95 0.80 -21.86
CA GLY A 133 6.65 1.55 -20.84
C GLY A 133 5.65 2.01 -19.79
N LEU A 134 6.03 1.91 -18.51
CA LEU A 134 5.33 2.57 -17.40
C LEU A 134 5.44 4.10 -17.59
N ASN A 135 4.74 4.65 -18.59
CA ASN A 135 5.02 5.97 -19.17
C ASN A 135 4.43 7.13 -18.38
N GLN A 136 4.37 6.99 -17.06
CA GLN A 136 4.19 8.10 -16.13
C GLN A 136 5.10 7.85 -14.93
N GLU A 137 6.17 8.65 -14.88
CA GLU A 137 7.06 8.94 -13.77
C GLU A 137 6.68 8.26 -12.44
N ILE A 138 7.53 7.35 -12.00
CA ILE A 138 7.67 7.08 -10.57
C ILE A 138 8.45 8.30 -10.03
N PRO A 139 7.85 9.20 -9.24
CA PRO A 139 8.68 10.09 -8.44
C PRO A 139 9.41 9.15 -7.49
N ASP A 140 10.71 9.06 -7.74
CA ASP A 140 11.69 8.35 -6.95
C ASP A 140 11.34 8.56 -5.48
N GLY A 141 10.98 7.47 -4.80
CA GLY A 141 10.91 7.42 -3.34
C GLY A 141 12.33 7.50 -2.83
N GLY A 142 12.91 8.70 -2.95
CA GLY A 142 14.28 9.02 -2.65
C GLY A 142 14.59 8.62 -1.21
N ARG A 143 15.58 7.75 -1.09
CA ARG A 143 16.43 7.65 0.09
C ARG A 143 17.66 8.52 -0.13
#